data_AF-A0AAW4CZT4-F1
#
_entry.id   AF-A0AAW4CZT4-F1
#
_cell.length_a   1.000
_cell.length_b   1.000
_cell.length_c   1.000
_cell.angle_alpha   90.00
_cell.angle_beta   90.00
_cell.angle_gamma   90.00
#
_symmetry.space_group_name_H-M   'P 1'
#
loop_
_entity.id
_entity.type
_entity.pdbx_description
1 polymer ?
#
loop_
_entity_poly.entity_id
_entity_poly.type
_entity_poly.pdbx_seq_one_letter_code
_entity_poly.pdbx_strand_id
1 'polypeptide(L)'
;MKVIYTDKPGRERGVCYRLLSQFFGVIDGATQVVIEGDAPEIAEAYEAAGIKVGEQSGGDQSETDPHKMNVPELKEWLTAKGIEFDASAKKPDLQALIPQE
;
A
#
# COMPACT_ATOMS: atom_id res chain seq x y z
N MET A 1 6.32 -4.44 -10.72
CA MET A 1 7.56 -4.87 -10.01
C MET A 1 7.78 -3.96 -8.80
N LYS A 2 8.26 -4.48 -7.66
CA LYS A 2 8.56 -3.67 -6.46
C LYS A 2 9.98 -3.13 -6.54
N VAL A 3 10.15 -1.82 -6.35
CA VAL A 3 11.44 -1.14 -6.35
C VAL A 3 11.69 -0.57 -4.96
N ILE A 4 12.88 -0.77 -4.42
CA ILE A 4 13.25 -0.20 -3.12
C ILE A 4 14.49 0.68 -3.31
N TYR A 5 14.37 1.97 -3.01
CA TYR A 5 15.47 2.91 -2.93
C TYR A 5 16.01 2.92 -1.50
N THR A 6 17.22 2.42 -1.31
CA THR A 6 17.85 2.30 0.01
C THR A 6 19.36 2.41 -0.15
N ASP A 7 20.04 2.98 0.84
CA ASP A 7 21.51 2.98 0.88
C ASP A 7 22.07 1.57 1.14
N LYS A 8 21.25 0.69 1.73
CA LYS A 8 21.62 -0.69 2.10
C LYS A 8 20.75 -1.69 1.35
N PRO A 9 21.12 -2.06 0.10
CA PRO A 9 20.33 -2.99 -0.69
C PRO A 9 20.21 -4.34 0.01
N GLY A 10 18.98 -4.84 0.10
CA GLY A 10 18.67 -6.15 0.64
C GLY A 10 18.79 -7.27 -0.40
N ARG A 11 18.21 -8.44 -0.09
CA ARG A 11 18.24 -9.64 -0.96
C ARG A 11 16.85 -10.26 -1.18
N GLU A 12 15.78 -9.49 -0.98
CA GLU A 12 14.41 -9.93 -1.24
C GLU A 12 14.25 -10.35 -2.71
N ARG A 13 13.72 -11.56 -2.95
CA ARG A 13 13.50 -12.06 -4.32
C ARG A 13 12.33 -11.30 -4.95
N GLY A 14 12.50 -10.88 -6.20
CA GLY A 14 11.47 -10.12 -6.93
C GLY A 14 11.44 -8.63 -6.62
N VAL A 15 12.44 -8.13 -5.88
CA VAL A 15 12.61 -6.72 -5.58
C VAL A 15 13.83 -6.17 -6.30
N CYS A 16 13.64 -5.03 -6.94
CA CYS A 16 14.75 -4.25 -7.48
C CYS A 16 15.20 -3.23 -6.45
N TYR A 17 16.30 -3.55 -5.76
CA TYR A 17 17.00 -2.60 -4.92
C TYR A 17 17.80 -1.62 -5.78
N ARG A 18 17.68 -0.34 -5.44
CA ARG A 18 18.48 0.75 -6.01
C ARG A 18 18.97 1.66 -4.90
N LEU A 19 20.07 2.35 -5.16
CA LEU A 19 20.55 3.41 -4.27
C LEU A 19 19.74 4.68 -4.51
N LEU A 20 19.55 5.46 -3.45
CA LEU A 20 18.89 6.78 -3.51
C LEU A 20 19.60 7.69 -4.53
N SER A 21 20.95 7.70 -4.53
CA SER A 21 21.76 8.47 -5.48
C SER A 21 21.76 7.94 -6.93
N GLN A 22 21.18 6.77 -7.20
CA GLN A 22 21.06 6.18 -8.54
C GLN A 22 19.63 6.33 -9.11
N PHE A 23 18.93 7.37 -8.66
CA PHE A 23 17.69 7.79 -9.26
C PHE A 23 17.96 8.58 -10.54
N PHE A 24 17.54 8.04 -11.68
CA PHE A 24 17.66 8.69 -13.00
C PHE A 24 16.29 9.00 -13.62
N GLY A 25 15.22 8.79 -12.86
CA GLY A 25 13.84 8.84 -13.33
C GLY A 25 13.03 7.62 -12.91
N VAL A 26 11.73 7.71 -13.18
CA VAL A 26 10.75 6.65 -12.90
C VAL A 26 10.99 5.42 -13.76
N ILE A 27 10.87 4.24 -13.14
CA ILE A 27 11.01 2.95 -13.82
C ILE A 27 9.66 2.55 -14.42
N ASP A 28 9.64 2.43 -15.75
CA ASP A 28 8.51 1.85 -16.48
C ASP A 28 8.28 0.40 -16.02
N GLY A 29 7.08 0.12 -15.50
CA GLY A 29 6.70 -1.18 -14.90
C GLY A 29 6.91 -1.29 -13.38
N ALA A 30 7.36 -0.24 -12.71
CA ALA A 30 7.28 -0.15 -11.25
C ALA A 30 5.80 -0.04 -10.84
N THR A 31 5.36 -0.98 -10.00
CA THR A 31 3.98 -1.02 -9.48
C THR A 31 3.92 -0.52 -8.03
N GLN A 32 5.06 -0.57 -7.35
CA GLN A 32 5.23 -0.12 -5.98
C GLN A 32 6.68 0.30 -5.78
N VAL A 33 6.87 1.45 -5.16
CA VAL A 33 8.18 1.99 -4.82
C VAL A 33 8.25 2.20 -3.31
N VAL A 34 9.37 1.81 -2.71
CA VAL A 34 9.67 2.05 -1.31
C VAL A 34 10.94 2.86 -1.22
N ILE A 35 10.95 3.90 -0.40
CA ILE A 35 12.11 4.77 -0.20
C ILE A 35 12.52 4.62 1.27
N GLU A 36 13.63 3.95 1.50
CA GLU A 36 14.29 3.82 2.80
C GLU A 36 15.38 4.89 2.90
N GLY A 37 14.97 6.11 3.18
CA GLY A 37 15.86 7.26 3.32
C GLY A 37 15.14 8.58 3.11
N ASP A 38 15.88 9.67 3.22
CA ASP A 38 15.39 11.02 2.93
C ASP A 38 15.64 11.31 1.44
N ALA A 39 14.66 10.99 0.59
CA ALA A 39 14.72 11.28 -0.84
C ALA A 39 13.33 11.66 -1.39
N PRO A 40 12.84 12.87 -1.06
CA PRO A 40 11.54 13.35 -1.52
C PRO A 40 11.46 13.45 -3.05
N GLU A 41 12.57 13.76 -3.72
CA GLU A 41 12.63 13.85 -5.19
C GLU A 41 12.21 12.55 -5.90
N ILE A 42 12.48 11.40 -5.27
CA ILE A 42 12.10 10.09 -5.80
C ILE A 42 10.61 9.88 -5.59
N ALA A 43 10.10 10.20 -4.39
CA ALA A 43 8.69 10.07 -4.06
C ALA A 43 7.83 10.88 -5.04
N GLU A 44 8.14 12.18 -5.17
CA GLU A 44 7.39 13.09 -6.05
C GLU A 44 7.40 12.62 -7.51
N ALA A 45 8.53 12.13 -8.02
CA ALA A 45 8.60 11.66 -9.40
C ALA A 45 7.72 10.42 -9.65
N TYR A 46 7.70 9.47 -8.72
CA TYR A 46 6.85 8.28 -8.82
C TYR A 46 5.38 8.61 -8.59
N GLU A 47 5.05 9.49 -7.63
CA GLU A 47 3.68 9.96 -7.41
C GLU A 47 3.13 10.73 -8.62
N ALA A 48 3.94 11.60 -9.24
CA ALA A 48 3.57 12.30 -10.47
C ALA A 48 3.33 11.34 -11.66
N ALA A 49 3.98 10.18 -11.66
CA ALA A 49 3.73 9.11 -12.61
C ALA A 49 2.53 8.21 -12.25
N GLY A 50 1.86 8.46 -11.12
CA GLY A 50 0.74 7.66 -10.62
C GLY A 50 1.16 6.31 -10.02
N ILE A 51 2.43 6.17 -9.63
CA ILE A 51 2.98 4.95 -9.04
C ILE A 51 2.95 5.08 -7.52
N LYS A 52 2.49 4.02 -6.84
CA LYS A 52 2.37 3.99 -5.38
C LYS A 52 3.75 4.02 -4.72
N VAL A 53 4.06 5.12 -4.02
CA VAL A 53 5.24 5.27 -3.16
C VAL A 53 4.81 4.99 -1.72
N GLY A 54 5.41 3.99 -1.08
CA GLY A 54 5.16 3.69 0.33
C GLY A 54 6.46 3.75 1.11
N GLU A 55 6.52 4.52 2.20
CA GLU A 55 7.58 4.36 3.19
C GLU A 55 7.54 2.94 3.76
N GLN A 56 8.68 2.40 4.18
CA GLN A 56 8.74 1.09 4.83
C GLN A 56 8.14 1.19 6.25
N SER A 57 6.85 1.40 6.32
CA SER A 57 5.98 1.28 7.48
C SER A 57 4.65 0.80 6.90
N GLY A 58 4.30 -0.44 7.21
CA GLY A 58 3.24 -1.18 6.51
C GLY A 58 1.87 -0.50 6.54
N GLY A 59 1.11 -0.72 5.46
CA GLY A 59 -0.22 -0.14 5.23
C GLY A 59 -0.08 1.29 4.74
N ASP A 60 -0.39 1.62 3.50
CA ASP A 60 -1.77 1.64 3.07
C ASP A 60 -1.80 1.34 1.58
N GLN A 61 -2.11 0.10 1.25
CA GLN A 61 -2.89 -0.09 0.06
C GLN A 61 -4.20 0.62 0.35
N SER A 62 -4.40 1.79 -0.26
CA SER A 62 -5.73 2.22 -0.67
C SER A 62 -6.25 1.14 -1.65
N GLU A 63 -6.57 -0.02 -1.09
CA GLU A 63 -7.46 -1.03 -1.63
C GLU A 63 -8.80 -0.62 -1.05
N THR A 64 -9.51 0.23 -1.78
CA THR A 64 -10.92 0.57 -1.55
C THR A 64 -11.86 -0.64 -1.62
N ASP A 65 -11.30 -1.85 -1.72
CA ASP A 65 -11.98 -3.13 -1.67
C ASP A 65 -12.24 -3.55 -0.21
N PRO A 66 -13.48 -3.45 0.30
CA PRO A 66 -13.82 -3.88 1.66
C PRO A 66 -13.55 -5.38 1.92
N HIS A 67 -13.40 -6.19 0.87
CA HIS A 67 -13.00 -7.60 0.97
C HIS A 67 -11.51 -7.80 1.28
N LYS A 68 -10.67 -6.79 1.08
CA LYS A 68 -9.22 -6.87 1.32
C LYS A 68 -8.76 -6.08 2.55
N MET A 69 -9.58 -5.15 3.02
CA MET A 69 -9.39 -4.41 4.28
C MET A 69 -9.16 -5.35 5.50
N ASN A 70 -8.45 -4.86 6.51
CA ASN A 70 -8.33 -5.56 7.79
C ASN A 70 -9.60 -5.41 8.63
N VAL A 71 -9.75 -6.25 9.67
CA VAL A 71 -10.90 -6.20 10.60
C VAL A 71 -11.20 -4.80 11.14
N PRO A 72 -10.23 -4.00 11.64
CA PRO A 72 -10.51 -2.64 12.09
C PRO A 72 -11.05 -1.74 10.97
N GLU A 73 -10.42 -1.72 9.80
CA GLU A 73 -10.84 -0.92 8.64
C GLU A 73 -12.24 -1.33 8.14
N LEU A 74 -12.54 -2.63 8.11
CA LEU A 74 -13.85 -3.17 7.75
C LEU A 74 -14.96 -2.66 8.68
N LYS A 75 -14.69 -2.61 9.98
CA LYS A 75 -15.64 -2.10 10.98
C LYS A 75 -15.91 -0.62 10.76
N GLU A 76 -14.87 0.17 10.51
CA GLU A 76 -15.02 1.59 10.19
C GLU A 76 -15.80 1.80 8.90
N TRP A 77 -15.52 1.01 7.86
CA TRP A 77 -16.22 1.08 6.58
C TRP A 77 -17.71 0.71 6.69
N LEU A 78 -18.03 -0.39 7.38
CA LEU A 78 -19.42 -0.80 7.64
C LEU A 78 -20.17 0.26 8.46
N THR A 79 -19.53 0.81 9.50
CA THR A 79 -20.11 1.89 10.32
C THR A 79 -20.37 3.14 9.48
N ALA A 80 -19.42 3.51 8.62
CA ALA A 80 -19.55 4.66 7.71
C ALA A 80 -20.68 4.46 6.67
N LYS A 81 -20.94 3.21 6.27
CA LYS A 81 -22.09 2.84 5.43
C LYS A 81 -23.40 2.73 6.20
N GLY A 82 -23.39 2.88 7.53
CA GLY A 82 -24.56 2.72 8.39
C GLY A 82 -25.01 1.28 8.57
N ILE A 83 -24.10 0.32 8.38
CA ILE A 83 -24.36 -1.10 8.56
C ILE A 83 -23.98 -1.47 9.99
N GLU A 84 -24.98 -1.86 10.79
CA GLU A 84 -24.74 -2.45 12.10
C GLU A 84 -24.15 -3.85 11.95
N PHE A 85 -23.05 -4.08 12.65
CA PHE A 85 -22.39 -5.38 12.77
C PHE A 85 -22.09 -5.67 14.23
N ASP A 86 -21.99 -6.95 14.57
CA ASP A 86 -21.64 -7.34 15.93
C ASP A 86 -20.17 -7.02 16.21
N ALA A 87 -19.86 -6.39 17.34
CA ALA A 87 -18.47 -6.08 17.70
C ALA A 87 -17.62 -7.37 17.86
N SER A 88 -18.28 -8.49 18.16
CA SER A 88 -17.67 -9.84 18.23
C SER A 88 -17.69 -10.59 16.89
N ALA A 89 -18.27 -10.00 15.84
CA ALA A 89 -18.28 -10.57 14.49
C ALA A 89 -16.83 -10.78 14.00
N LYS A 90 -16.60 -11.95 13.40
CA LYS A 90 -15.29 -12.30 12.83
C LYS A 90 -15.15 -11.71 11.44
N LYS A 91 -13.91 -11.63 10.93
CA LYS A 91 -13.60 -11.16 9.57
C LYS A 91 -14.56 -11.67 8.47
N PRO A 92 -14.89 -12.97 8.36
CA PRO A 92 -15.81 -13.45 7.33
C PRO A 92 -17.25 -12.94 7.50
N ASP A 93 -17.69 -12.69 8.74
CA ASP A 93 -19.04 -12.22 9.06
C ASP A 93 -19.19 -10.73 8.70
N LEU A 94 -18.18 -9.93 9.05
CA LEU A 94 -18.07 -8.53 8.62
C LEU A 94 -18.01 -8.39 7.09
N GLN A 95 -17.30 -9.30 6.42
CA GLN A 95 -17.23 -9.31 4.95
C GLN A 95 -18.56 -9.70 4.30
N ALA A 96 -19.34 -10.59 4.91
CA ALA A 96 -20.66 -10.96 4.40
C ALA A 96 -21.68 -9.82 4.49
N LEU A 97 -21.45 -8.84 5.36
CA LEU A 97 -22.28 -7.63 5.49
C LEU A 97 -21.94 -6.55 4.46
N ILE A 98 -20.86 -6.71 3.69
CA ILE A 98 -20.51 -5.78 2.62
C ILE A 98 -21.60 -5.87 1.53
N PRO A 99 -22.32 -4.78 1.21
CA PRO A 99 -23.25 -4.76 0.10
C PRO A 99 -22.49 -5.01 -1.20
N GLN A 100 -22.88 -6.06 -1.92
CA GLN A 100 -22.43 -6.32 -3.28
C GLN A 100 -23.35 -5.51 -4.22
N GLU A 101 -22.89 -4.34 -4.65
CA GLU A 101 -23.51 -3.61 -5.77
C GLU A 101 -23.31 -4.36 -7.10
#